data_AF-A0A7K3LJE2-F1
#
_entry.id   AF-A0A7K3LJE2-F1
#
_cell.length_a   1.000
_cell.length_b   1.000
_cell.length_c   1.000
_cell.angle_alpha   90.00
_cell.angle_beta   90.00
_cell.angle_gamma   90.00
#
_symmetry.space_group_name_H-M   'P 1'
#
loop_
_entity.id
_entity.type
_entity.pdbx_description
1 polymer ?
#
loop_
_entity_poly.entity_id
_entity_poly.type
_entity_poly.pdbx_seq_one_letter_code
_entity_poly.pdbx_strand_id
1 'polypeptide(L)'
;MVIVGFITFAALKADQDESTPVDGYAAASTVDDQCAQFLAGLPGSFEGFGSKSVDGDRAIWSADEGDPIVVRCGVDRPSGLAPDSRLQAVNNVQWFITDTEEGRGQAYVCVDHRPYVALWVPVSAGNASITAVSTAIGSTLSPGPLDFG
;
A
#
# COMPACT_ATOMS: atom_id res chain seq x y z
N MET A 1 40.39 -29.38 -27.94
CA MET A 1 40.15 -27.96 -27.58
C MET A 1 38.83 -27.94 -26.82
N VAL A 2 38.86 -27.96 -25.49
CA VAL A 2 37.66 -28.06 -24.63
C VAL A 2 37.43 -26.67 -24.05
N ILE A 3 36.35 -26.00 -24.44
CA ILE A 3 35.95 -24.71 -23.88
C ILE A 3 35.09 -25.01 -22.66
N VAL A 4 35.67 -24.83 -21.48
CA VAL A 4 34.98 -24.89 -20.20
C VAL A 4 34.26 -23.55 -20.01
N GLY A 5 32.94 -23.53 -20.22
CA GLY A 5 32.09 -22.38 -19.94
C GLY A 5 31.73 -22.35 -18.45
N PHE A 6 32.40 -21.49 -17.68
CA PHE A 6 31.96 -21.12 -16.34
C PHE A 6 30.77 -20.17 -16.46
N ILE A 7 29.56 -20.70 -16.29
CA ILE A 7 28.39 -19.86 -16.01
C ILE A 7 28.39 -19.62 -14.50
N THR A 8 28.90 -18.46 -14.07
CA THR A 8 28.60 -17.93 -12.74
C THR A 8 27.14 -17.52 -12.73
N PHE A 9 26.28 -18.43 -12.28
CA PHE A 9 24.90 -18.11 -11.91
C PHE A 9 24.99 -17.21 -10.66
N ALA A 10 24.99 -15.90 -10.86
CA ALA A 10 24.77 -14.96 -9.78
C ALA A 10 23.33 -15.21 -9.29
N ALA A 11 23.20 -15.88 -8.16
CA ALA A 11 21.93 -16.06 -7.50
C ALA A 11 21.41 -14.68 -7.06
N LEU A 12 20.53 -14.09 -7.88
CA LEU A 12 19.62 -13.04 -7.45
C LEU A 12 18.63 -13.69 -6.46
N LYS A 13 19.07 -13.90 -5.22
CA LYS A 13 18.14 -13.99 -4.09
C LYS A 13 17.70 -12.57 -3.79
N ALA A 14 16.65 -12.13 -4.44
CA ALA A 14 15.94 -10.91 -4.07
C ALA A 14 14.54 -11.33 -3.60
N ASP A 15 14.26 -11.12 -2.32
CA ASP A 15 12.98 -10.62 -1.77
C ASP A 15 11.63 -11.21 -2.23
N GLN A 16 11.56 -12.42 -2.77
CA GLN A 16 10.29 -12.92 -3.33
C GLN A 16 9.23 -13.32 -2.27
N ASP A 17 9.60 -13.44 -0.99
CA ASP A 17 8.68 -13.81 0.10
C ASP A 17 8.18 -12.61 0.95
N GLU A 18 8.67 -11.39 0.72
CA GLU A 18 8.38 -10.20 1.56
C GLU A 18 7.67 -9.06 0.83
N SER A 19 7.32 -9.23 -0.45
CA SER A 19 6.62 -8.20 -1.22
C SER A 19 5.10 -8.31 -1.05
N THR A 20 4.47 -7.18 -0.78
CA THR A 20 3.01 -7.04 -0.70
C THR A 20 2.44 -6.67 -2.08
N PRO A 21 1.16 -6.96 -2.39
CA PRO A 21 0.55 -6.54 -3.66
C PRO A 21 0.71 -5.04 -3.96
N VAL A 22 0.69 -4.21 -2.92
CA VAL A 22 0.80 -2.74 -3.01
C VAL A 22 2.15 -2.27 -3.55
N ASP A 23 3.22 -3.05 -3.36
CA ASP A 23 4.54 -2.72 -3.89
C ASP A 23 4.57 -2.79 -5.42
N GLY A 24 3.73 -3.65 -6.02
CA GLY A 24 3.62 -3.82 -7.47
C GLY A 24 2.77 -2.76 -8.18
N TYR A 25 2.06 -1.90 -7.44
CA TYR A 25 1.15 -0.93 -8.07
C TYR A 25 1.93 0.15 -8.82
N ALA A 26 1.44 0.52 -9.99
CA ALA A 26 2.00 1.67 -10.71
C ALA A 26 1.74 2.93 -9.89
N ALA A 27 2.72 3.83 -9.85
CA ALA A 27 2.62 5.11 -9.15
C ALA A 27 3.39 6.17 -9.92
N ALA A 28 3.06 7.43 -9.65
CA ALA A 28 3.81 8.55 -10.20
C ALA A 28 5.29 8.45 -9.80
N SER A 29 6.19 8.76 -10.74
CA SER A 29 7.64 8.67 -10.52
C SER A 29 8.19 9.73 -9.56
N THR A 30 7.35 10.66 -9.10
CA THR A 30 7.74 11.76 -8.21
C THR A 30 6.72 11.87 -7.10
N VAL A 31 7.18 11.87 -5.86
CA VAL A 31 6.34 12.11 -4.69
C VAL A 31 5.91 13.57 -4.68
N ASP A 32 4.60 13.83 -4.70
CA ASP A 32 4.07 15.18 -4.57
C ASP A 32 4.06 15.65 -3.09
N ASP A 33 3.95 16.96 -2.88
CA ASP A 33 3.93 17.56 -1.53
C ASP A 33 2.74 17.05 -0.69
N GLN A 34 1.62 16.68 -1.33
CA GLN A 34 0.44 16.15 -0.64
C GLN A 34 0.73 14.77 -0.06
N CYS A 35 1.43 13.91 -0.81
CA CYS A 35 1.91 12.62 -0.34
C CYS A 35 2.90 12.79 0.81
N ALA A 36 3.86 13.70 0.71
CA ALA A 36 4.79 13.97 1.80
C ALA A 36 4.05 14.40 3.08
N GLN A 37 3.07 15.30 2.97
CA GLN A 37 2.24 15.73 4.10
C GLN A 37 1.38 14.60 4.67
N PHE A 38 0.74 13.80 3.82
CA PHE A 38 -0.06 12.66 4.22
C PHE A 38 0.78 11.61 4.97
N LEU A 39 1.92 11.21 4.40
CA LEU A 39 2.83 10.23 5.01
C LEU A 39 3.36 10.73 6.37
N ALA A 40 3.63 12.03 6.51
CA ALA A 40 4.00 12.63 7.79
C ALA A 40 2.87 12.54 8.82
N GLY A 41 1.61 12.71 8.40
CA GLY A 41 0.41 12.63 9.24
C GLY A 41 0.00 11.22 9.68
N LEU A 42 0.59 10.16 9.11
CA LEU A 42 0.31 8.78 9.50
C LEU A 42 0.82 8.44 10.91
N PRO A 43 0.22 7.46 11.62
CA PRO A 43 0.67 7.03 12.94
C PRO A 43 2.15 6.68 13.01
N GLY A 44 2.80 6.97 14.14
CA GLY A 44 4.20 6.60 14.36
C GLY A 44 4.43 5.10 14.54
N SER A 45 3.42 4.35 14.99
CA SER A 45 3.45 2.90 15.18
C SER A 45 2.03 2.34 15.27
N PHE A 46 1.90 1.03 15.14
CA PHE A 46 0.69 0.27 15.47
C PHE A 46 0.99 -0.76 16.55
N GLU A 47 -0.02 -1.19 17.30
CA GLU A 47 0.16 -2.28 18.26
C GLU A 47 0.54 -3.57 17.53
N GLY A 48 1.61 -4.24 17.97
CA GLY A 48 2.14 -5.43 17.29
C GLY A 48 3.04 -5.15 16.09
N PHE A 49 3.31 -3.88 15.76
CA PHE A 49 4.20 -3.47 14.67
C PHE A 49 5.25 -2.47 15.16
N GLY A 50 6.37 -2.43 14.44
CA GLY A 50 7.46 -1.48 14.66
C GLY A 50 7.09 -0.03 14.36
N SER A 51 8.08 0.84 14.51
CA SER A 51 7.93 2.25 14.13
C SER A 51 7.80 2.43 12.62
N LYS A 52 7.01 3.43 12.22
CA LYS A 52 6.85 3.86 10.83
C LYS A 52 8.22 4.21 10.24
N SER A 53 8.56 3.56 9.14
CA SER A 53 9.62 3.99 8.22
C SER A 53 8.99 4.59 6.97
N VAL A 54 9.60 5.63 6.41
CA VAL A 54 9.13 6.28 5.17
C VAL A 54 10.24 6.17 4.13
N ASP A 55 9.88 5.68 2.95
CA ASP A 55 10.76 5.49 1.81
C ASP A 55 10.04 5.94 0.53
N GLY A 56 10.42 7.10 0.01
CA GLY A 56 9.75 7.72 -1.13
C GLY A 56 8.27 7.99 -0.87
N ASP A 57 7.41 7.35 -1.68
CA ASP A 57 5.95 7.42 -1.61
C ASP A 57 5.32 6.42 -0.61
N ARG A 58 6.15 5.68 0.15
CA ARG A 58 5.71 4.59 1.02
C ARG A 58 5.91 4.89 2.50
N ALA A 59 4.99 4.40 3.31
CA ALA A 59 5.16 4.23 4.75
C ALA A 59 4.98 2.76 5.13
N ILE A 60 5.87 2.23 5.96
CA ILE A 60 5.95 0.81 6.31
C ILE A 60 6.04 0.68 7.82
N TRP A 61 5.27 -0.26 8.37
CA TRP A 61 5.39 -0.73 9.74
C TRP A 61 5.67 -2.22 9.71
N SER A 62 6.91 -2.61 9.99
CA SER A 62 7.34 -4.00 10.04
C SER A 62 6.71 -4.73 11.22
N ALA A 63 6.33 -6.00 11.02
CA ALA A 63 5.99 -6.91 12.12
C ALA A 63 7.22 -7.75 12.49
N ASP A 64 7.26 -8.26 13.72
CA ASP A 64 8.27 -9.25 14.11
C ASP A 64 8.02 -10.60 13.41
N GLU A 65 6.76 -10.92 13.14
CA GLU A 65 6.32 -12.11 12.39
C GLU A 65 5.19 -11.74 11.43
N GLY A 66 5.28 -12.22 10.18
CA GLY A 66 4.28 -12.00 9.13
C GLY A 66 4.50 -10.72 8.31
N ASP A 67 3.49 -10.36 7.52
CA ASP A 67 3.58 -9.23 6.60
C ASP A 67 3.54 -7.87 7.33
N PRO A 68 4.25 -6.85 6.81
CA PRO A 68 4.16 -5.50 7.33
C PRO A 68 2.80 -4.85 7.04
N ILE A 69 2.49 -3.72 7.68
CA ILE A 69 1.51 -2.77 7.14
C ILE A 69 2.25 -1.88 6.13
N VAL A 70 1.69 -1.73 4.94
CA VAL A 70 2.28 -0.89 3.88
C VAL A 70 1.25 0.12 3.40
N VAL A 71 1.61 1.39 3.40
CA VAL A 71 0.85 2.46 2.76
C VAL A 71 1.70 3.00 1.61
N ARG A 72 1.08 3.19 0.45
CA ARG A 72 1.71 3.82 -0.71
C ARG A 72 0.82 4.91 -1.27
N CYS A 73 1.35 6.12 -1.34
CA CYS A 73 0.64 7.29 -1.84
C CYS A 73 0.95 7.54 -3.32
N GLY A 74 0.02 8.11 -4.09
CA GLY A 74 0.29 8.45 -5.49
C GLY A 74 0.24 7.27 -6.45
N VAL A 75 -0.46 6.20 -6.07
CA VAL A 75 -0.70 5.07 -6.98
C VAL A 75 -1.63 5.47 -8.13
N ASP A 76 -1.56 4.73 -9.22
CA ASP A 76 -2.48 4.89 -10.34
C ASP A 76 -3.88 4.41 -9.97
N ARG A 77 -4.87 4.87 -10.74
CA ARG A 77 -6.25 4.43 -10.60
C ARG A 77 -6.34 2.90 -10.76
N PRO A 78 -6.97 2.16 -9.83
CA PRO A 78 -7.08 0.71 -9.91
C PRO A 78 -7.94 0.31 -11.12
N SER A 79 -7.39 -0.48 -12.03
CA SER A 79 -8.03 -0.85 -13.31
C SER A 79 -9.38 -1.56 -13.14
N GLY A 80 -9.56 -2.33 -12.06
CA GLY A 80 -10.79 -3.06 -11.76
C GLY A 80 -11.94 -2.22 -11.17
N LEU A 81 -11.71 -0.94 -10.83
CA LEU A 81 -12.77 -0.09 -10.30
C LEU A 81 -13.82 0.19 -11.38
N ALA A 82 -15.09 -0.09 -11.07
CA ALA A 82 -16.22 0.07 -11.97
C ALA A 82 -17.48 0.54 -11.19
N PRO A 83 -18.53 1.04 -11.86
CA PRO A 83 -19.72 1.56 -11.18
C PRO A 83 -20.47 0.57 -10.27
N ASP A 84 -20.32 -0.73 -10.53
CA ASP A 84 -20.89 -1.83 -9.74
C ASP A 84 -19.93 -2.39 -8.68
N SER A 85 -18.74 -1.81 -8.57
CA SER A 85 -17.75 -2.20 -7.57
C SER A 85 -18.27 -1.97 -6.17
N ARG A 86 -18.02 -2.94 -5.29
CA ARG A 86 -18.29 -2.79 -3.86
C ARG A 86 -17.17 -1.99 -3.22
N LEU A 87 -17.54 -0.90 -2.55
CA LEU A 87 -16.62 -0.06 -1.81
C LEU A 87 -16.89 -0.21 -0.31
N GLN A 88 -15.81 -0.32 0.46
CA GLN A 88 -15.86 -0.29 1.92
C GLN A 88 -15.65 1.13 2.41
N ALA A 89 -16.63 1.67 3.15
CA ALA A 89 -16.51 2.99 3.76
C ALA A 89 -15.92 2.88 5.18
N VAL A 90 -14.82 3.58 5.44
CA VAL A 90 -14.19 3.68 6.77
C VAL A 90 -13.87 5.15 7.02
N ASN A 91 -14.36 5.73 8.12
CA ASN A 91 -14.18 7.16 8.46
C ASN A 91 -14.41 8.10 7.27
N ASN A 92 -15.52 7.89 6.54
CA ASN A 92 -15.90 8.67 5.35
C ASN A 92 -14.90 8.60 4.17
N VAL A 93 -13.99 7.62 4.16
CA VAL A 93 -13.11 7.28 3.04
C VAL A 93 -13.62 5.99 2.37
N GLN A 94 -13.71 5.99 1.04
CA GLN A 94 -14.15 4.86 0.25
C GLN A 94 -12.97 4.04 -0.27
N TRP A 95 -12.88 2.79 0.18
CA TRP A 95 -11.85 1.83 -0.18
C TRP A 95 -12.37 0.80 -1.18
N PHE A 96 -11.64 0.61 -2.26
CA PHE A 96 -11.82 -0.50 -3.19
C PHE A 96 -10.85 -1.63 -2.83
N ILE A 97 -11.36 -2.86 -2.70
CA ILE A 97 -10.51 -4.03 -2.46
C ILE A 97 -9.97 -4.48 -3.82
N THR A 98 -8.64 -4.46 -3.95
CA THR A 98 -7.94 -4.85 -5.18
C THR A 98 -7.47 -6.30 -5.10
N ASP A 99 -6.93 -6.70 -3.97
CA ASP A 99 -6.40 -8.05 -3.76
C ASP A 99 -6.78 -8.59 -2.38
N THR A 100 -6.98 -9.90 -2.28
CA THR A 100 -7.19 -10.61 -1.03
C THR A 100 -6.35 -11.88 -1.08
N GLU A 101 -5.43 -12.00 -0.13
CA GLU A 101 -4.57 -13.17 -0.02
C GLU A 101 -4.91 -13.93 1.27
N GLU A 102 -5.47 -15.12 1.12
CA GLU A 102 -5.97 -15.92 2.23
C GLU A 102 -4.87 -16.20 3.26
N GLY A 103 -5.12 -15.84 4.52
CA GLY A 103 -4.17 -16.02 5.62
C GLY A 103 -3.04 -14.97 5.69
N ARG A 104 -2.91 -14.09 4.70
CA ARG A 104 -1.90 -13.02 4.69
C ARG A 104 -2.51 -11.65 4.95
N GLY A 105 -3.46 -11.21 4.12
CA GLY A 105 -4.00 -9.87 4.23
C GLY A 105 -4.89 -9.44 3.06
N GLN A 106 -5.21 -8.16 3.04
CA GLN A 106 -6.02 -7.52 2.00
C GLN A 106 -5.38 -6.22 1.53
N ALA A 107 -5.40 -6.00 0.22
CA ALA A 107 -4.99 -4.76 -0.40
C ALA A 107 -6.21 -3.89 -0.71
N TYR A 108 -6.09 -2.62 -0.39
CA TYR A 108 -7.12 -1.62 -0.61
C TYR A 108 -6.54 -0.43 -1.35
N VAL A 109 -7.36 0.23 -2.16
CA VAL A 109 -7.06 1.55 -2.72
C VAL A 109 -8.18 2.52 -2.35
N CYS A 110 -7.81 3.65 -1.75
CA CYS A 110 -8.73 4.76 -1.51
C CYS A 110 -9.04 5.42 -2.86
N VAL A 111 -10.32 5.52 -3.22
CA VAL A 111 -10.75 5.94 -4.58
C VAL A 111 -11.51 7.27 -4.61
N ASP A 112 -11.87 7.80 -3.45
CA ASP A 112 -12.64 9.05 -3.28
C ASP A 112 -11.79 10.25 -2.82
N HIS A 113 -10.48 10.09 -2.68
CA HIS A 113 -9.54 11.19 -2.41
C HIS A 113 -8.41 11.19 -3.44
N ARG A 114 -7.72 12.33 -3.58
CA ARG A 114 -6.53 12.45 -4.42
C ARG A 114 -5.33 13.01 -3.64
N PRO A 115 -4.11 12.54 -3.95
CA PRO A 115 -3.79 11.39 -4.83
C PRO A 115 -4.36 10.05 -4.31
N TYR A 116 -4.45 9.02 -5.17
CA TYR A 116 -4.91 7.70 -4.74
C TYR A 116 -3.89 7.10 -3.76
N VAL A 117 -4.40 6.40 -2.74
CA VAL A 117 -3.57 5.77 -1.71
C VAL A 117 -3.88 4.29 -1.66
N ALA A 118 -2.85 3.46 -1.80
CA ALA A 118 -2.94 2.03 -1.57
C ALA A 118 -2.52 1.67 -0.14
N LEU A 119 -3.16 0.66 0.42
CA LEU A 119 -2.94 0.15 1.77
C LEU A 119 -2.97 -1.37 1.75
N TRP A 120 -1.90 -1.99 2.25
CA TRP A 120 -1.87 -3.40 2.59
C TRP A 120 -2.17 -3.57 4.08
N VAL A 121 -3.19 -4.38 4.39
CA VAL A 121 -3.58 -4.71 5.76
C VAL A 121 -3.33 -6.21 5.99
N PRO A 122 -2.28 -6.57 6.75
CA PRO A 122 -2.07 -7.96 7.13
C PRO A 122 -3.14 -8.41 8.12
N VAL A 123 -3.44 -9.72 8.15
CA VAL A 123 -4.45 -10.30 9.06
C VAL A 123 -4.19 -9.98 10.54
N SER A 124 -2.91 -9.85 10.92
CA SER A 124 -2.46 -9.51 12.27
C SER A 124 -2.77 -8.06 12.68
N ALA A 125 -2.91 -7.13 11.73
CA ALA A 125 -3.20 -5.72 12.01
C ALA A 125 -4.66 -5.45 12.38
N GLY A 126 -5.58 -6.34 11.97
CA GLY A 126 -7.01 -6.10 12.08
C GLY A 126 -7.44 -4.79 11.41
N ASN A 127 -8.46 -4.13 11.97
CA ASN A 127 -9.05 -2.92 11.39
C ASN A 127 -8.36 -1.60 11.84
N ALA A 128 -7.37 -1.67 12.73
CA ALA A 128 -6.75 -0.48 13.31
C ALA A 128 -6.00 0.35 12.25
N SER A 129 -5.28 -0.33 11.35
CA SER A 129 -4.52 0.30 10.26
C SER A 129 -5.43 1.06 9.30
N ILE A 130 -6.45 0.40 8.74
CA ILE A 130 -7.38 1.05 7.79
C ILE A 130 -8.15 2.20 8.43
N THR A 131 -8.50 2.10 9.71
CA THR A 131 -9.18 3.18 10.45
C THR A 131 -8.27 4.40 10.60
N ALA A 132 -7.03 4.21 11.05
CA ALA A 132 -6.09 5.30 11.27
C ALA A 132 -5.66 5.96 9.95
N VAL A 133 -5.42 5.16 8.92
CA VAL A 133 -5.08 5.66 7.58
C VAL A 133 -6.25 6.46 7.00
N SER A 134 -7.49 5.99 7.15
CA SER A 134 -8.68 6.74 6.71
C SER A 134 -8.80 8.10 7.38
N THR A 135 -8.53 8.18 8.70
CA THR A 135 -8.48 9.46 9.43
C THR A 135 -7.42 10.40 8.87
N ALA A 136 -6.23 9.88 8.57
CA ALA A 136 -5.15 10.68 7.99
C ALA A 136 -5.52 11.18 6.59
N ILE A 137 -6.12 10.33 5.75
CA ILE A 137 -6.62 10.71 4.41
C ILE A 137 -7.62 11.87 4.53
N GLY A 138 -8.67 11.71 5.34
CA GLY A 138 -9.69 12.76 5.48
C GLY A 138 -9.18 14.08 6.07
N SER A 139 -8.01 14.06 6.72
CA SER A 139 -7.40 15.26 7.31
C SER A 139 -6.37 15.95 6.41
N THR A 140 -5.86 15.26 5.39
CA THR A 140 -4.70 15.73 4.61
C THR A 140 -4.93 15.74 3.11
N LEU A 141 -5.78 14.85 2.59
CA LEU A 141 -6.04 14.69 1.17
C LEU A 141 -7.35 15.37 0.77
N SER A 142 -7.42 15.77 -0.50
CA SER A 142 -8.62 16.41 -1.04
C SER A 142 -9.62 15.36 -1.51
N PRO A 143 -10.90 15.43 -1.11
CA PRO A 143 -11.94 14.60 -1.69
C PRO A 143 -12.09 14.85 -3.20
N GLY A 144 -12.43 13.81 -3.94
CA GLY A 144 -12.66 13.85 -5.38
C GLY A 144 -13.76 12.87 -5.81
N PRO A 145 -14.35 13.06 -7.00
CA PRO A 145 -15.34 12.13 -7.51
C PRO A 145 -14.71 10.75 -7.76
N LEU A 146 -15.55 9.71 -7.65
CA LEU A 146 -15.19 8.38 -8.12
C LEU A 146 -14.97 8.44 -9.63
N ASP A 147 -13.83 7.90 -10.07
CA ASP A 147 -13.43 7.86 -11.46
C ASP A 147 -13.57 6.43 -11.96
N PHE A 148 -14.44 6.20 -12.94
CA PHE A 148 -14.71 4.88 -13.51
C PHE A 148 -13.99 4.62 -14.84
N GLY A 149 -13.11 5.54 -15.27
CA GLY A 149 -12.42 5.51 -16.57
C GLY A 149 -13.01 6.47 -17.60
#